data_AF-A0A0U1KVI5-F1
#
_entry.id   AF-A0A0U1KVI5-F1
#
_cell.length_a   1.000
_cell.length_b   1.000
_cell.length_c   1.000
_cell.angle_alpha   90.00
_cell.angle_beta   90.00
_cell.angle_gamma   90.00
#
_symmetry.space_group_name_H-M   'P 1'
#
loop_
_entity.id
_entity.type
_entity.pdbx_description
1 polymer ?
#
loop_
_entity_poly.entity_id
_entity_poly.type
_entity_poly.pdbx_seq_one_letter_code
_entity_poly.pdbx_strand_id
1 'polypeptide(L)' 'MIKCLYCGYECPDTANICPNCGKPIIKTTSGNQPTFNDIKEAHLREKTGIKQEETNSKKQVIIAACVLLISALLIYKFM' A
#
# COMPACT_ATOMS: atom_id res chain seq x y z
N MET A 1 -19.91 5.26 -23.77
CA MET A 1 -19.27 6.21 -22.83
C MET A 1 -19.34 5.57 -21.45
N ILE A 2 -18.25 5.58 -20.69
CA ILE A 2 -18.16 4.96 -19.36
C ILE A 2 -17.90 6.03 -18.30
N LYS A 3 -18.69 6.02 -17.23
CA LYS A 3 -18.53 6.98 -16.12
C LYS A 3 -17.42 6.55 -15.18
N CYS A 4 -16.49 7.44 -14.89
CA CYS A 4 -15.46 7.20 -13.88
C CYS A 4 -16.10 7.05 -12.50
N LEU A 5 -15.90 5.90 -11.86
CA LEU A 5 -16.43 5.62 -10.51
C LEU A 5 -15.79 6.48 -9.41
N TYR A 6 -14.66 7.12 -9.69
CA TYR A 6 -13.93 7.92 -8.72
C TYR A 6 -14.29 9.41 -8.75
N CYS A 7 -14.53 9.99 -9.92
CA CYS A 7 -14.81 11.43 -10.06
C CYS A 7 -16.12 11.74 -10.80
N GLY A 8 -16.81 10.72 -11.31
CA GLY A 8 -18.06 10.90 -12.04
C GLY A 8 -17.92 11.43 -13.47
N TYR A 9 -16.70 11.68 -13.96
CA TYR A 9 -16.46 12.17 -15.32
C TYR A 9 -16.79 11.10 -16.38
N GLU A 10 -17.44 11.51 -17.46
CA GLU A 10 -17.74 10.65 -18.60
C GLU A 10 -16.50 10.46 -19.46
N CYS A 11 -15.98 9.24 -19.46
CA CYS A 11 -14.81 8.85 -20.21
C CYS A 11 -15.23 8.07 -21.47
N PRO A 12 -14.43 8.10 -22.55
CA PRO A 12 -14.68 7.23 -23.69
C PRO A 12 -14.48 5.75 -23.30
N ASP A 13 -15.24 4.84 -23.92
CA ASP A 13 -15.20 3.39 -23.60
C ASP A 13 -13.83 2.76 -23.87
N THR A 14 -13.03 3.42 -24.70
CA THR A 14 -11.65 3.03 -25.02
C THR A 14 -10.63 3.53 -23.98
N ALA A 15 -10.97 4.51 -23.14
CA ALA A 15 -10.04 5.04 -22.14
C ALA A 15 -9.79 4.03 -21.01
N ASN A 16 -8.53 3.71 -20.76
CA ASN A 16 -8.12 2.89 -19.61
C ASN A 16 -7.81 3.73 -18.37
N ILE A 17 -7.61 5.04 -18.54
CA ILE A 17 -7.31 6.01 -17.49
C ILE A 17 -8.24 7.20 -17.67
N CYS A 18 -8.81 7.69 -16.56
CA CYS A 18 -9.68 8.85 -16.58
C CYS A 18 -8.86 10.12 -16.89
N PRO A 19 -9.18 10.87 -17.95
CA PRO A 19 -8.45 12.11 -18.29
C PRO A 19 -8.68 13.23 -17.26
N ASN A 20 -9.74 13.14 -16.45
CA ASN A 20 -10.05 14.15 -15.43
C ASN A 20 -9.32 13.91 -14.11
N CYS A 21 -9.23 12.66 -13.63
CA CYS A 21 -8.67 12.36 -12.30
C CYS A 21 -7.43 11.47 -12.30
N GLY A 22 -7.00 10.97 -13.46
CA GLY A 22 -5.81 10.11 -13.60
C GLY A 22 -5.94 8.70 -13.03
N LYS A 23 -7.11 8.32 -12.48
CA LYS A 23 -7.36 6.97 -11.96
C LYS A 23 -7.73 5.98 -13.07
N PRO A 24 -7.40 4.68 -12.92
CA PRO A 24 -7.75 3.67 -13.90
C PRO A 24 -9.27 3.51 -14.01
N ILE A 25 -9.75 3.34 -15.23
CA ILE A 25 -11.14 3.05 -15.53
C ILE A 25 -11.33 1.54 -15.49
N ILE A 26 -12.15 1.08 -14.56
CA ILE A 26 -12.49 -0.34 -14.42
C ILE A 26 -13.59 -0.64 -15.44
N LYS A 27 -13.22 -1.25 -16.56
CA LYS A 27 -14.15 -1.71 -17.60
C LYS A 27 -14.57 -3.13 -17.28
N THR A 28 -15.86 -3.33 -17.05
CA THR A 28 -16.40 -4.63 -16.67
C THR A 28 -16.85 -5.34 -17.95
N THR A 29 -15.97 -6.10 -18.57
CA THR A 29 -16.31 -6.91 -19.75
C THR A 29 -17.27 -8.03 -19.37
N SER A 30 -18.51 -7.95 -19.87
CA SER A 30 -19.54 -8.99 -19.92
C SER A 30 -20.43 -9.18 -18.69
N GLY A 31 -21.71 -8.82 -18.85
CA GLY A 31 -22.86 -9.59 -18.36
C GLY A 31 -23.22 -9.57 -16.88
N ASN A 32 -22.30 -9.29 -15.96
CA ASN A 32 -22.61 -9.12 -14.54
C ASN A 32 -21.84 -7.91 -14.03
N GLN A 33 -22.56 -6.85 -13.69
CA GLN A 33 -22.02 -5.66 -13.05
C GLN A 33 -21.30 -6.09 -11.75
N PRO A 34 -19.97 -5.95 -11.63
CA PRO A 34 -19.31 -6.12 -10.35
C PRO A 34 -19.81 -5.04 -9.42
N THR A 35 -20.28 -5.48 -8.27
CA THR A 35 -20.87 -4.62 -7.26
C THR A 35 -19.79 -3.76 -6.60
N PHE A 36 -20.18 -2.65 -5.98
CA PHE A 36 -19.31 -1.83 -5.14
C PHE A 36 -18.55 -2.67 -4.10
N ASN A 37 -19.14 -3.80 -3.67
CA ASN A 37 -18.53 -4.73 -2.74
C ASN A 37 -17.35 -5.49 -3.35
N ASP A 38 -17.40 -5.87 -4.63
CA ASP A 38 -16.28 -6.52 -5.34
C ASP A 38 -15.08 -5.57 -5.50
N ILE A 39 -15.35 -4.28 -5.73
CA ILE A 39 -14.33 -3.23 -5.81
C ILE A 39 -13.72 -2.95 -4.43
N LYS A 40 -14.52 -2.98 -3.36
CA LYS A 40 -14.06 -2.78 -1.98
C LYS A 40 -13.14 -3.92 -1.51
N GLU A 41 -13.47 -5.17 -1.82
CA GLU A 41 -12.67 -6.35 -1.48
C GLU A 41 -11.30 -6.34 -2.18
N ALA A 42 -11.22 -5.88 -3.44
CA ALA A 42 -9.96 -5.71 -4.15
C ALA A 42 -9.08 -4.61 -3.53
N HIS A 43 -9.66 -3.45 -3.15
CA HIS A 43 -8.93 -2.37 -2.47
C HIS A 43 -8.47 -2.73 -1.04
N LEU A 44 -9.18 -3.63 -0.35
CA LEU A 44 -8.80 -4.08 1.00
C LEU A 44 -7.64 -5.09 0.97
N ARG A 45 -7.51 -5.87 -0.11
CA ARG A 45 -6.34 -6.74 -0.34
C ARG A 45 -5.11 -5.95 -0.76
N GLU A 46 -5.27 -4.83 -1.45
CA GLU A 46 -4.13 -3.97 -1.80
C GLU A 46 -3.60 -3.19 -0.59
N LYS A 47 -4.49 -2.77 0.33
CA LYS A 47 -4.07 -2.17 1.62
C LYS A 47 -3.36 -3.14 2.56
N THR A 48 -3.50 -4.45 2.33
CA THR A 48 -2.82 -5.50 3.11
C THR A 48 -1.73 -6.22 2.30
N GLY A 49 -1.44 -5.76 1.07
CA GLY A 49 -0.74 -6.54 0.05
C GLY A 49 0.60 -6.02 -0.48
N ILE A 50 1.09 -4.83 -0.08
CA ILE A 50 2.50 -4.42 -0.31
C ILE A 50 3.12 -3.80 0.96
N LYS A 51 3.58 -4.72 1.81
CA LYS A 51 4.83 -4.77 2.61
C LYS A 51 5.67 -3.49 2.84
N GLN A 52 5.80 -3.11 4.11
CA GLN A 52 7.10 -3.13 4.80
C GLN A 52 6.93 -4.04 6.02
N GLU A 53 6.99 -5.36 5.90
CA GLU A 53 8.24 -6.13 5.91
C GLU A 53 9.46 -5.41 5.32
N GLU A 54 9.83 -4.28 5.94
CA GLU A 54 11.22 -3.83 5.89
C GLU A 54 11.95 -4.94 6.66
N THR A 55 12.69 -5.79 5.95
CA THR A 55 13.51 -6.83 6.57
C THR A 55 14.22 -6.18 7.74
N ASN A 56 13.79 -6.61 8.93
CA ASN A 56 14.20 -6.21 10.25
C ASN A 56 15.70 -6.52 10.51
N SER A 57 16.50 -6.71 9.46
CA SER A 57 17.92 -7.03 9.53
C SER A 57 18.77 -5.80 9.86
N LYS A 58 18.38 -4.59 9.41
CA LYS A 58 19.17 -3.37 9.62
C LYS A 58 18.92 -2.70 10.98
N LYS A 59 17.67 -2.72 11.45
CA LYS A 59 17.29 -2.14 12.76
C LYS A 59 17.75 -3.02 13.94
N GLN A 60 17.82 -4.34 13.77
CA GLN A 60 18.30 -5.27 14.83
C GLN A 60 19.78 -5.09 15.16
N VAL A 61 20.64 -4.87 14.15
CA VAL A 61 22.10 -4.68 14.36
C VAL A 61 22.39 -3.42 15.17
N ILE A 62 21.64 -2.34 14.94
CA ILE A 62 21.81 -1.07 15.67
C ILE A 62 21.43 -1.25 17.15
N ILE A 63 20.32 -1.94 17.44
CA ILE A 63 19.87 -2.17 18.82
C ILE A 63 20.90 -3.00 19.60
N ALA A 64 21.41 -4.08 19.00
CA ALA A 64 22.41 -4.93 19.65
C ALA A 64 23.71 -4.17 19.97
N ALA A 65 24.20 -3.34 19.04
CA ALA A 65 25.39 -2.52 19.26
C ALA A 65 25.18 -1.50 20.40
N CYS A 66 24.03 -0.83 20.45
CA CYS A 66 23.71 0.11 21.52
C CYS A 66 23.65 -0.58 22.90
N VAL A 67 23.06 -1.77 23.00
CA VAL A 67 22.96 -2.51 24.27
C VAL A 67 24.35 -2.91 24.79
N LEU A 68 25.24 -3.37 23.91
CA LEU A 68 26.62 -3.72 24.27
C LEU A 68 27.43 -2.51 24.74
N LEU A 69 27.29 -1.35 24.07
CA LEU A 69 27.98 -0.13 24.48
C LEU A 69 27.49 0.38 25.83
N ILE A 70 26.17 0.39 26.07
CA ILE A 70 25.59 0.86 27.34
C ILE A 70 26.03 -0.05 28.49
N SER A 71 26.00 -1.36 28.32
CA SER A 71 26.44 -2.30 29.37
C SER A 71 27.93 -2.13 29.72
N ALA A 72 28.81 -1.97 28.72
CA ALA A 72 30.22 -1.70 28.96
C ALA A 72 30.44 -0.37 29.72
N LEU A 73 29.73 0.69 29.35
CA LEU A 73 29.80 1.98 30.05
C LEU A 73 29.32 1.89 31.50
N LEU A 74 28.27 1.11 31.76
CA LEU A 74 27.77 0.88 33.12
C LEU A 74 28.79 0.13 33.97
N ILE A 75 29.43 -0.91 33.43
CA ILE A 75 30.48 -1.66 34.13
C ILE A 75 31.68 -0.76 34.42
N TYR A 76 32.16 0.01 33.43
CA TYR A 76 33.30 0.91 33.60
C TYR A 76 33.02 2.04 34.61
N LYS A 77 31.76 2.49 34.71
CA LYS A 77 31.35 3.52 35.66
C LYS A 77 31.13 2.98 37.08
N PHE A 78 30.92 1.66 37.22
CA PHE A 78 30.68 1.01 38.50
C PHE A 78 31.95 0.38 39.10
N MET A 79 32.98 0.15 38.28
CA MET A 79 34.32 -0.27 38.71
C MET A 79 35.19 0.96 39.06
#